data_AF-A0A927S991-F1
#
_entry.id   AF-A0A927S991-F1
#
_cell.length_a   1.000
_cell.length_b   1.000
_cell.length_c   1.000
_cell.angle_alpha   90.00
_cell.angle_beta   90.00
_cell.angle_gamma   90.00
#
_symmetry.space_group_name_H-M   'P 1'
#
loop_
_entity.id
_entity.type
_entity.pdbx_description
1 polymer ?
#
loop_
_entity_poly.entity_id
_entity_poly.type
_entity_poly.pdbx_seq_one_letter_code
_entity_poly.pdbx_strand_id
1 'polypeptide(L)'
;LESAVEGTFSVTGLDHGTYYLKEIVAPDGYNLLTDAIKVTITPTIAANDANGGVITTLEATVDMNTGDSNIVDVTATDTGLSTISFNVANNSGILLPSTGGMGTTIFYVAGGVLVLLALVLLISRRRMKNEG
;
A
#
# COMPACT_ATOMS: atom_id res chain seq x y z
N LEU A 1 0.90 -13.58 -14.46
CA LEU A 1 -0.51 -13.61 -14.90
C LEU A 1 -0.85 -12.22 -15.39
N GLU A 2 -1.78 -12.13 -16.33
CA GLU A 2 -2.36 -10.88 -16.82
C GLU A 2 -3.87 -10.96 -16.62
N SER A 3 -4.51 -9.83 -16.33
CA SER A 3 -5.96 -9.76 -16.25
C SER A 3 -6.58 -9.89 -17.64
N ALA A 4 -7.70 -10.61 -17.73
CA ALA A 4 -8.52 -10.69 -18.95
C ALA A 4 -9.18 -9.34 -19.30
N VAL A 5 -9.84 -9.29 -20.46
CA VAL A 5 -10.55 -8.10 -20.98
C VAL A 5 -11.58 -7.55 -19.98
N GLU A 6 -12.17 -8.40 -19.15
CA GLU A 6 -13.14 -8.04 -18.10
C GLU A 6 -12.46 -7.64 -16.77
N GLY A 7 -11.13 -7.48 -16.73
CA GLY A 7 -10.38 -7.15 -15.52
C GLY A 7 -10.24 -8.30 -14.51
N THR A 8 -10.51 -9.54 -14.93
CA THR A 8 -10.49 -10.71 -14.05
C THR A 8 -9.24 -11.56 -14.26
N PHE A 9 -8.75 -12.19 -13.19
CA PHE A 9 -7.77 -13.27 -13.28
C PHE A 9 -8.11 -14.29 -12.19
N SER A 10 -7.73 -15.55 -12.40
CA SER A 10 -7.94 -16.63 -11.44
C SER A 10 -6.65 -17.38 -11.16
N VAL A 11 -6.49 -17.81 -9.91
CA VAL A 11 -5.37 -18.66 -9.47
C VAL A 11 -5.99 -19.86 -8.78
N THR A 12 -5.57 -21.06 -9.19
CA THR A 12 -6.08 -22.33 -8.68
C THR A 12 -4.94 -23.14 -8.05
N GLY A 13 -5.28 -24.02 -7.10
CA GLY A 13 -4.30 -24.91 -6.46
C GLY A 13 -3.52 -24.25 -5.31
N LEU A 14 -4.10 -23.25 -4.67
CA LEU A 14 -3.57 -22.69 -3.42
C LEU A 14 -4.06 -23.53 -2.24
N ASP A 15 -3.15 -23.90 -1.36
CA ASP A 15 -3.46 -24.55 -0.07
C ASP A 15 -3.75 -23.47 0.98
N HIS A 16 -4.06 -23.87 2.21
CA HIS A 16 -4.07 -22.95 3.34
C HIS A 16 -2.72 -22.26 3.52
N GLY A 17 -2.76 -20.98 3.90
CA GLY A 17 -1.55 -20.18 4.07
C GLY A 17 -1.73 -18.71 3.73
N THR A 18 -0.63 -17.97 3.77
CA THR A 18 -0.58 -16.55 3.44
C THR A 18 0.08 -16.33 2.09
N TYR A 19 -0.61 -15.59 1.22
CA TYR A 19 -0.19 -15.27 -0.13
C TYR A 19 -0.18 -13.75 -0.33
N TYR A 20 0.59 -13.31 -1.32
CA TYR A 20 0.71 -11.90 -1.67
C TYR A 20 0.39 -11.70 -3.14
N LEU A 21 -0.61 -10.87 -3.41
CA LEU A 21 -0.89 -10.35 -4.74
C LEU A 21 -0.12 -9.05 -4.93
N LYS A 22 0.89 -9.11 -5.80
CA LYS A 22 1.70 -7.95 -6.17
C LYS A 22 1.39 -7.57 -7.62
N GLU A 23 0.87 -6.37 -7.83
CA GLU A 23 0.77 -5.78 -9.16
C GLU A 23 2.19 -5.45 -9.66
N ILE A 24 2.53 -5.94 -10.84
CA ILE A 24 3.85 -5.71 -11.46
C ILE A 24 3.79 -4.68 -12.59
N VAL A 25 2.61 -4.55 -13.21
CA VAL A 25 2.30 -3.65 -14.31
C VAL A 25 0.87 -3.20 -14.10
N ALA A 26 0.66 -1.89 -14.02
CA ALA A 26 -0.67 -1.31 -13.95
C ALA A 26 -1.29 -1.18 -15.35
N PRO A 27 -2.62 -1.26 -15.48
CA PRO A 27 -3.31 -0.92 -16.73
C PRO A 27 -3.02 0.53 -17.16
N ASP A 28 -3.15 0.79 -18.45
CA ASP A 28 -2.93 2.13 -19.01
C ASP A 28 -3.83 3.18 -18.35
N GLY A 29 -3.23 4.29 -17.91
CA GLY A 29 -3.94 5.40 -17.25
C GLY A 29 -4.15 5.24 -15.74
N TYR A 30 -3.66 4.15 -15.15
CA TYR A 30 -3.75 3.88 -13.71
C TYR A 30 -2.38 3.92 -13.02
N ASN A 31 -2.39 4.09 -11.70
CA ASN A 31 -1.17 4.06 -10.90
C ASN A 31 -0.83 2.63 -10.47
N LEU A 32 0.45 2.29 -10.44
CA LEU A 32 0.88 1.00 -9.89
C LEU A 32 0.64 0.97 -8.38
N LEU A 33 0.02 -0.11 -7.90
CA LEU A 33 -0.10 -0.36 -6.46
C LEU A 33 1.28 -0.43 -5.82
N THR A 34 1.51 0.39 -4.80
CA THR A 34 2.79 0.45 -4.08
C THR A 34 3.01 -0.76 -3.18
N ASP A 35 1.92 -1.27 -2.61
CA ASP A 35 1.95 -2.32 -1.60
C ASP A 35 1.26 -3.59 -2.11
N ALA A 36 1.78 -4.75 -1.70
CA ALA A 36 1.22 -6.04 -2.07
C ALA A 36 0.01 -6.37 -1.18
N ILE A 37 -1.07 -6.84 -1.79
CA ILE A 37 -2.29 -7.25 -1.08
C ILE A 37 -2.05 -8.61 -0.45
N LYS A 38 -2.28 -8.73 0.86
CA LYS A 38 -2.06 -9.98 1.59
C LYS A 38 -3.37 -10.75 1.66
N VAL A 39 -3.33 -12.01 1.26
CA VAL A 39 -4.48 -12.94 1.28
C VAL A 39 -4.14 -14.10 2.20
N THR A 40 -4.94 -14.31 3.24
CA THR A 40 -4.77 -15.44 4.17
C THR A 40 -5.92 -16.41 4.00
N ILE A 41 -5.61 -17.65 3.66
CA ILE A 41 -6.56 -18.76 3.53
C ILE A 41 -6.46 -19.62 4.79
N THR A 42 -7.52 -19.67 5.58
CA THR A 42 -7.56 -20.40 6.85
C THR A 42 -8.69 -21.44 6.83
N PRO A 43 -8.40 -22.74 7.00
CA PRO A 43 -9.42 -23.74 7.20
C PRO A 43 -9.93 -23.67 8.64
N THR A 44 -11.24 -23.66 8.80
CA THR A 44 -11.87 -23.90 10.10
C THR A 44 -12.11 -25.40 10.21
N ILE A 45 -11.41 -26.01 11.14
CA ILE A 45 -11.53 -27.44 11.44
C ILE A 45 -12.44 -27.57 12.65
N ALA A 46 -13.58 -28.26 12.50
CA ALA A 46 -14.35 -28.62 13.69
C ALA A 46 -13.58 -29.66 14.48
N ALA A 47 -13.41 -29.40 15.77
CA ALA A 47 -12.97 -30.45 16.69
C ALA A 47 -14.05 -31.54 16.71
N ASN A 48 -13.69 -32.77 16.33
CA ASN A 48 -13.59 -33.89 17.28
C ASN A 48 -13.41 -35.27 16.63
N ASP A 49 -12.85 -36.15 17.46
CA ASP A 49 -12.63 -37.60 17.40
C ASP A 49 -11.52 -38.15 16.47
N ALA A 50 -10.56 -38.82 17.14
CA ALA A 50 -9.55 -39.84 16.79
C ALA A 50 -8.88 -39.91 15.40
N ASN A 51 -9.43 -39.30 14.34
CA ASN A 51 -9.02 -39.48 12.94
C ASN A 51 -8.55 -38.19 12.25
N GLY A 52 -8.32 -37.11 13.00
CA GLY A 52 -7.93 -35.81 12.44
C GLY A 52 -9.17 -35.04 11.97
N GLY A 53 -9.31 -33.81 12.46
CA GLY A 53 -10.56 -33.05 12.37
C GLY A 53 -11.04 -32.80 10.93
N VAL A 54 -12.36 -32.81 10.76
CA VAL A 54 -13.04 -32.49 9.52
C VAL A 54 -12.99 -30.98 9.29
N ILE A 55 -12.52 -30.53 8.13
CA ILE A 55 -12.64 -29.13 7.71
C ILE A 55 -14.12 -28.82 7.51
N THR A 56 -14.67 -27.89 8.28
CA THR A 56 -16.09 -27.52 8.23
C THR A 56 -16.35 -26.28 7.41
N THR A 57 -15.41 -25.32 7.42
CA THR A 57 -15.48 -24.12 6.56
C THR A 57 -14.07 -23.72 6.13
N LEU A 58 -13.99 -22.99 5.03
CA LEU A 58 -12.77 -22.33 4.59
C LEU A 58 -13.04 -20.83 4.63
N GLU A 59 -12.19 -20.07 5.32
CA GLU A 59 -12.30 -18.63 5.41
C GLU A 59 -11.10 -17.98 4.73
N ALA A 60 -11.34 -16.85 4.08
CA ALA A 60 -10.31 -16.04 3.47
C ALA A 60 -10.38 -14.61 3.99
N THR A 61 -9.24 -14.12 4.48
CA THR A 61 -9.09 -12.73 4.87
C THR A 61 -8.21 -12.03 3.85
N VAL A 62 -8.68 -10.89 3.34
CA VAL A 62 -7.91 -10.06 2.41
C VAL A 62 -7.59 -8.74 3.10
N ASP A 63 -6.30 -8.46 3.20
CA ASP A 63 -5.76 -7.22 3.73
C ASP A 63 -5.19 -6.41 2.57
N MET A 64 -5.88 -5.33 2.23
CA MET A 64 -5.50 -4.43 1.14
C MET A 64 -4.50 -3.34 1.58
N ASN A 65 -3.87 -3.48 2.76
CA ASN A 65 -3.02 -2.45 3.39
C ASN A 65 -3.72 -1.09 3.59
N THR A 66 -5.04 -1.08 3.63
CA THR A 66 -5.86 0.11 3.91
C THR A 66 -6.14 0.28 5.40
N GLY A 67 -5.59 -0.60 6.24
CA GLY A 67 -5.89 -0.66 7.67
C GLY A 67 -7.21 -1.38 8.01
N ASP A 68 -7.94 -1.86 6.99
CA ASP A 68 -9.18 -2.61 7.14
C ASP A 68 -9.01 -3.99 6.47
N SER A 69 -9.02 -5.04 7.28
CA SER A 69 -9.00 -6.42 6.77
C SER A 69 -10.44 -6.84 6.51
N ASN A 70 -10.83 -6.92 5.25
CA ASN A 70 -12.19 -7.33 4.90
C ASN A 70 -12.26 -8.86 4.84
N ILE A 71 -13.21 -9.43 5.57
CA ILE A 71 -13.51 -10.87 5.47
C ILE A 71 -14.23 -11.06 4.13
N VAL A 72 -13.64 -11.87 3.26
CA VAL A 72 -14.22 -12.14 1.93
C VAL A 72 -15.02 -13.43 2.01
N ASP A 73 -16.28 -13.37 1.59
CA ASP A 73 -17.13 -14.54 1.53
C ASP A 73 -16.53 -15.61 0.61
N VAL A 74 -16.29 -16.78 1.18
CA VAL A 74 -15.81 -17.95 0.46
C VAL A 74 -17.01 -18.70 -0.09
N THR A 75 -17.19 -18.67 -1.41
CA THR A 75 -18.30 -19.40 -2.04
C THR A 75 -17.85 -20.83 -2.30
N ALA A 76 -18.41 -21.78 -1.55
CA ALA A 76 -18.28 -23.20 -1.85
C ALA A 76 -19.03 -23.51 -3.14
N THR A 77 -18.32 -24.01 -4.15
CA THR A 77 -18.93 -24.52 -5.39
C THR A 77 -19.23 -26.01 -5.21
N ASP A 78 -20.32 -26.49 -5.81
CA ASP A 78 -20.85 -27.88 -5.73
C ASP A 78 -19.82 -28.98 -6.13
N THR A 79 -18.66 -28.57 -6.66
CA THR A 79 -17.53 -29.43 -7.04
C THR A 79 -16.51 -29.65 -5.91
N GLY A 80 -16.77 -29.21 -4.68
CA GLY A 80 -15.82 -29.29 -3.56
C GLY A 80 -14.66 -28.29 -3.66
N LEU A 81 -14.75 -27.33 -4.59
CA LEU A 81 -13.81 -26.23 -4.78
C LEU A 81 -14.40 -24.96 -4.18
N SER A 82 -13.68 -24.33 -3.27
CA SER A 82 -14.05 -23.04 -2.68
C SER A 82 -13.38 -21.92 -3.47
N THR A 83 -14.17 -21.00 -4.01
CA THR A 83 -13.66 -19.82 -4.73
C THR A 83 -13.69 -18.60 -3.83
N ILE A 84 -12.57 -17.88 -3.78
CA ILE A 84 -12.42 -16.61 -3.09
C ILE A 84 -12.38 -15.52 -4.16
N SER A 85 -13.35 -14.59 -4.11
CA SER A 85 -13.47 -13.51 -5.09
C SER A 85 -13.46 -12.17 -4.38
N PHE A 86 -12.55 -11.28 -4.76
CA PHE A 86 -12.49 -9.91 -4.26
C PHE A 86 -12.07 -8.96 -5.38
N ASN A 87 -12.49 -7.71 -5.27
CA ASN A 87 -12.10 -6.67 -6.22
C ASN A 87 -10.88 -5.92 -5.69
N VAL A 88 -9.97 -5.62 -6.62
CA VAL A 88 -8.83 -4.74 -6.36
C VAL A 88 -9.08 -3.44 -7.12
N ALA A 89 -9.27 -2.36 -6.37
CA ALA A 89 -9.44 -1.04 -6.98
C ALA A 89 -8.08 -0.50 -7.43
N ASN A 90 -7.97 -0.10 -8.69
CA ASN A 90 -6.81 0.65 -9.16
C ASN A 90 -7.16 2.14 -9.23
N ASN A 91 -6.31 2.99 -8.63
CA ASN A 91 -6.55 4.42 -8.55
C ASN A 91 -5.82 5.15 -9.68
N SER A 92 -6.58 5.86 -10.51
CA SER A 92 -6.04 6.75 -11.54
C SER A 92 -5.83 8.16 -11.00
N GLY A 93 -4.87 8.90 -11.57
CA GLY A 93 -4.68 10.32 -11.25
C GLY A 93 -3.21 10.72 -11.23
N ILE A 94 -2.98 12.02 -11.04
CA ILE A 94 -1.62 12.57 -10.95
C ILE A 94 -1.06 12.20 -9.58
N LEU A 95 -0.05 11.32 -9.53
CA LEU A 95 0.85 11.28 -8.39
C LEU A 95 1.47 12.67 -8.29
N LEU A 96 1.10 13.41 -7.24
CA LEU A 96 1.69 14.72 -7.01
C LEU A 96 3.21 14.55 -7.06
N PRO A 97 3.91 15.31 -7.90
CA PRO A 97 5.37 15.28 -7.87
C PRO A 97 5.78 15.58 -6.44
N SER A 98 6.69 14.78 -5.89
CA SER A 98 7.25 15.05 -4.56
C SER A 98 7.80 16.48 -4.58
N THR A 99 7.09 17.41 -3.94
CA THR A 99 7.51 18.81 -3.90
C THR A 99 8.60 18.93 -2.86
N GLY A 100 9.83 18.79 -3.32
CA GLY A 100 11.02 18.78 -2.47
C GLY A 100 12.26 18.30 -3.22
N GLY A 101 12.30 18.45 -4.56
CA GLY A 101 13.49 18.12 -5.34
C GLY A 101 14.67 19.02 -5.00
N MET A 102 15.85 18.73 -5.57
CA MET A 102 17.09 19.48 -5.34
C MET A 102 16.95 21.02 -5.55
N GLY A 103 15.99 21.47 -6.36
CA GLY A 103 15.70 22.89 -6.59
C GLY A 103 15.31 23.66 -5.33
N THR A 104 14.47 23.09 -4.45
CA THR A 104 14.06 23.79 -3.20
C THR A 104 15.19 23.88 -2.19
N THR A 105 16.10 22.90 -2.17
CA THR A 105 17.28 22.92 -1.29
C THR A 105 18.19 24.10 -1.58
N ILE A 106 18.41 24.44 -2.87
CA ILE A 106 19.22 25.59 -3.27
C ILE A 106 18.59 26.90 -2.77
N PHE A 107 17.26 27.05 -2.86
CA PHE A 107 16.56 28.23 -2.34
C PHE A 107 16.65 28.34 -0.82
N TYR A 108 16.57 27.23 -0.07
CA TYR A 108 16.76 27.23 1.38
C TYR A 108 18.18 27.61 1.80
N VAL A 109 19.20 27.06 1.12
CA VAL A 109 20.60 27.37 1.40
C VAL A 109 20.90 28.84 1.07
N ALA A 110 20.51 29.31 -0.11
CA ALA A 110 20.71 30.70 -0.51
C ALA A 110 19.97 31.67 0.42
N GLY A 111 18.71 31.39 0.74
CA GLY A 111 17.91 32.18 1.67
C GLY A 111 18.51 32.21 3.08
N GLY A 112 18.96 31.07 3.60
CA GLY A 112 19.61 30.95 4.90
C GLY A 112 20.90 31.78 5.00
N VAL A 113 21.75 31.74 3.97
CA VAL A 113 22.96 32.57 3.90
C VAL A 113 22.61 34.06 3.90
N LEU A 114 21.60 34.47 3.13
CA LEU A 114 21.17 35.86 3.05
C LEU A 114 20.66 36.38 4.42
N VAL A 115 19.89 35.57 5.13
CA VAL A 115 19.39 35.91 6.48
C VAL A 115 20.54 36.03 7.49
N LEU A 116 21.51 35.12 7.46
CA LEU A 116 22.69 35.17 8.33
C LEU A 116 23.52 36.44 8.08
N LEU A 117 23.74 36.81 6.82
CA LEU A 117 24.43 38.05 6.46
C LEU A 117 23.69 39.29 6.99
N ALA A 118 22.36 39.33 6.85
CA ALA A 118 21.54 40.42 7.36
C ALA A 118 21.60 40.52 8.90
N LEU A 119 21.59 39.39 9.61
CA LEU A 119 21.73 39.36 11.08
C LEU A 119 23.06 39.94 11.55
N VAL A 120 24.17 39.55 10.92
CA VAL A 120 25.50 40.07 11.25
C VAL A 120 25.58 41.58 11.00
N LEU A 121 25.08 42.04 9.85
CA LEU A 121 25.03 43.47 9.52
C LEU A 121 24.17 44.27 10.51
N LEU A 122 23.04 43.72 10.95
CA LEU A 122 22.16 44.36 11.92
C LEU A 122 22.85 44.52 13.28
N ILE A 123 23.54 43.48 13.76
CA ILE A 123 24.29 43.54 15.02
C ILE A 123 25.43 44.56 14.93
N SER A 124 26.17 44.56 13.82
CA SER A 124 27.25 45.52 13.56
C SER A 124 26.73 46.96 13.58
N ARG A 125 25.62 47.25 12.89
CA ARG A 125 24.99 48.58 12.90
C ARG A 125 24.47 48.99 14.27
N ARG A 126 23.92 48.05 15.05
CA ARG A 126 23.42 48.35 16.40
C ARG A 126 24.56 48.74 17.35
N ARG A 127 25.74 48.12 17.22
CA ARG A 127 26.93 48.50 17.99
C ARG A 127 27.40 49.91 17.68
N MET A 128 27.48 50.27 16.40
CA MET A 128 27.94 51.60 15.95
C MET A 128 27.02 52.73 16.41
N LYS A 129 25.70 52.48 16.56
CA LYS A 129 24.75 53.51 17.02
C LYS A 129 24.80 53.78 18.53
N ASN A 130 25.53 52.97 19.31
CA ASN A 130 25.65 53.11 20.76
C ASN A 130 26.93 53.86 21.19
N GLU A 131 27.71 54.36 20.24
CA GLU A 131 28.97 55.10 20.48
C GLU A 131 28.88 56.59 20.06
N GLY A 132 27.68 57.19 20.13
CA GLY A 132 27.43 58.62 19.82
C GLY A 132 26.67 59.33 20.93
#